data_AF-A0A514WYR3-F1
#
_entry.id   AF-A0A514WYR3-F1
#
_cell.length_a   1.000
_cell.length_b   1.000
_cell.length_c   1.000
_cell.angle_alpha   90.00
_cell.angle_beta   90.00
_cell.angle_gamma   90.00
#
_symmetry.space_group_name_H-M   'P 1'
#
loop_
_entity.id
_entity.type
_entity.pdbx_description
1 polymer ?
#
loop_
_entity_poly.entity_id
_entity_poly.type
_entity_poly.pdbx_seq_one_letter_code
_entity_poly.pdbx_strand_id
1 'polypeptide(L)'
;MSTRLLEICDEVTSYCQTYGLPLEVNYRRKELAIKLLCFYYLDKFHLYSFRGLRMTIDQLETLEMIVEKGSFKAAAEHLYKTQPSLSVAIKKLEEEFDLQLFNREEYRPKLTAEGLVFYNWAKQTLSSFRELRTVGQELGTKKVEPYLTIVLDPLARFEAIEGVFQETILSQHPTEVTFRSEIMNGGVDSLISGEADFAIAPFSATSDEIESVPFDRIQMVPVIAKSLAKNLPTLTAKALKKVPQVVVLQNGDKSALLKKDSRGVLSDSKKCFVTDHSLKHKMIINGFGWGRLPLNEVDKDIKKDLLVIIDDEQIKAFTLDLHVMRLRTKPLGPVAKAVWNQLLKNATVKKAKRSK
;
A
#
# COMPACT_ATOMS: atom_id res chain seq x y z
N MET A 1 -55.46 7.52 -0.24
CA MET A 1 -54.30 6.64 -0.01
C MET A 1 -54.79 5.21 -0.15
N SER A 2 -54.12 4.34 -0.91
CA SER A 2 -54.59 2.95 -1.04
C SER A 2 -54.46 2.23 0.30
N THR A 3 -55.38 1.31 0.61
CA THR A 3 -55.45 0.56 1.88
C THR A 3 -54.11 -0.11 2.23
N ARG A 4 -53.38 -0.59 1.22
CA ARG A 4 -52.06 -1.21 1.35
C ARG A 4 -50.96 -0.26 1.83
N LEU A 5 -51.09 1.04 1.54
CA LEU A 5 -50.13 2.06 2.01
C LEU A 5 -50.34 2.40 3.48
N LEU A 6 -51.56 2.25 4.01
CA LEU A 6 -51.86 2.45 5.42
C LEU A 6 -51.35 1.27 6.27
N GLU A 7 -51.56 0.02 5.82
CA GLU A 7 -51.04 -1.18 6.50
C GLU A 7 -49.51 -1.17 6.63
N ILE A 8 -48.80 -0.79 5.57
CA ILE A 8 -47.33 -0.72 5.62
C ILE A 8 -46.85 0.41 6.56
N CYS A 9 -47.59 1.52 6.65
CA CYS A 9 -47.28 2.59 7.59
C CYS A 9 -47.44 2.14 9.05
N ASP A 10 -48.46 1.34 9.35
CA ASP A 10 -48.70 0.82 10.70
C ASP A 10 -47.58 -0.16 11.10
N GLU A 11 -47.15 -1.04 10.20
CA GLU A 11 -46.02 -1.95 10.43
C GLU A 11 -44.70 -1.20 10.69
N VAL A 12 -44.40 -0.18 9.88
CA VAL A 12 -43.20 0.65 10.01
C VAL A 12 -43.20 1.43 11.32
N THR A 13 -44.37 1.93 11.75
CA THR A 13 -44.52 2.66 13.02
C THR A 13 -44.28 1.75 14.21
N SER A 14 -44.85 0.54 14.20
CA SER A 14 -44.59 -0.49 15.22
C SER A 14 -43.10 -0.88 15.28
N TYR A 15 -42.44 -0.98 14.12
CA TYR A 15 -41.01 -1.25 14.03
C TYR A 15 -40.17 -0.14 14.69
N CYS A 16 -40.42 1.12 14.35
CA CYS A 16 -39.65 2.24 14.92
C CYS A 16 -39.81 2.36 16.45
N GLN A 17 -41.01 2.07 16.98
CA GLN A 17 -41.26 2.04 18.42
C GLN A 17 -40.47 0.91 19.12
N THR A 18 -40.40 -0.27 18.51
CA THR A 18 -39.68 -1.42 19.06
C THR A 18 -38.18 -1.15 19.21
N TYR A 19 -37.59 -0.37 18.31
CA TYR A 19 -36.14 -0.13 18.24
C TYR A 19 -35.72 1.29 18.63
N GLY A 20 -36.62 2.11 19.20
CA GLY A 20 -36.29 3.44 19.72
C GLY A 20 -35.84 4.45 18.67
N LEU A 21 -36.26 4.29 17.42
CA LEU A 21 -35.92 5.20 16.32
C LEU A 21 -36.79 6.47 16.40
N PRO A 22 -36.23 7.68 16.14
CA PRO A 22 -36.97 8.93 16.29
C PRO A 22 -38.16 9.02 15.32
N LEU A 23 -39.37 9.03 15.88
CA LEU A 23 -40.64 9.14 15.17
C LEU A 23 -41.05 10.62 15.01
N GLU A 24 -40.46 11.34 14.06
CA GLU A 24 -41.10 12.55 13.51
C GLU A 24 -41.61 12.27 12.11
N VAL A 25 -42.68 11.46 12.03
CA VAL A 25 -43.32 11.16 10.75
C VAL A 25 -44.34 12.26 10.44
N ASN A 26 -43.89 13.31 9.76
CA ASN A 26 -44.79 14.30 9.17
C ASN A 26 -45.24 13.83 7.76
N TYR A 27 -46.42 13.20 7.71
CA TYR A 27 -46.98 12.46 6.56
C TYR A 27 -47.26 13.28 5.29
N ARG A 28 -46.85 14.57 5.22
CA ARG A 28 -46.97 15.39 4.00
C ARG A 28 -45.79 15.26 3.02
N ARG A 29 -44.68 14.62 3.40
CA ARG A 29 -43.52 14.43 2.50
C ARG A 29 -43.35 12.96 2.09
N LYS A 30 -43.64 12.64 0.82
CA LYS A 30 -43.44 11.30 0.20
C LYS A 30 -42.04 10.70 0.42
N GLU A 31 -41.03 11.55 0.62
CA GLU A 31 -39.63 11.17 0.81
C GLU A 31 -39.35 10.40 2.10
N LEU A 32 -40.02 10.74 3.21
CA LEU A 32 -39.77 10.12 4.52
C LEU A 32 -40.36 8.70 4.58
N ALA A 33 -41.55 8.51 3.99
CA ALA A 33 -42.19 7.20 3.88
C ALA A 33 -41.33 6.22 3.06
N ILE A 34 -40.72 6.68 1.95
CA ILE A 34 -39.84 5.84 1.12
C ILE A 34 -38.57 5.45 1.90
N LYS A 35 -37.96 6.37 2.66
CA LYS A 35 -36.77 6.06 3.47
C LYS A 35 -37.04 5.02 4.55
N LEU A 36 -38.19 5.12 5.22
CA LEU A 36 -38.59 4.16 6.26
C LEU A 36 -38.97 2.79 5.69
N LEU A 37 -39.66 2.77 4.54
CA LEU A 37 -39.92 1.55 3.76
C LEU A 37 -38.61 0.88 3.32
N CYS A 38 -37.65 1.64 2.81
CA CYS A 38 -36.33 1.10 2.45
C CYS A 38 -35.60 0.51 3.66
N PHE A 39 -35.63 1.18 4.82
CA PHE A 39 -35.03 0.65 6.04
C PHE A 39 -35.69 -0.66 6.50
N TYR A 40 -37.03 -0.71 6.52
CA TYR A 40 -37.79 -1.90 6.89
C TYR A 40 -37.51 -3.08 5.95
N TYR A 41 -37.46 -2.85 4.64
CA TYR A 41 -37.17 -3.91 3.66
C TYR A 41 -35.70 -4.32 3.66
N LEU A 42 -34.76 -3.40 3.88
CA LEU A 42 -33.33 -3.74 4.01
C LEU A 42 -33.06 -4.59 5.27
N ASP A 43 -33.71 -4.27 6.39
CA ASP A 43 -33.57 -5.03 7.63
C ASP A 43 -34.28 -6.40 7.54
N LYS A 44 -35.47 -6.47 6.93
CA LYS A 44 -36.13 -7.76 6.63
C LYS A 44 -35.31 -8.62 5.67
N PHE A 45 -34.68 -8.04 4.65
CA PHE A 45 -33.80 -8.80 3.73
C PHE A 45 -32.56 -9.34 4.46
N HIS A 46 -31.97 -8.56 5.37
CA HIS A 46 -30.83 -9.01 6.18
C HIS A 46 -31.21 -10.06 7.23
N LEU A 47 -32.41 -9.99 7.82
CA LEU A 47 -32.88 -10.93 8.85
C LEU A 47 -33.34 -12.29 8.28
N TYR A 48 -33.82 -12.35 7.04
CA TYR A 48 -34.27 -13.61 6.43
C TYR A 48 -33.17 -14.42 5.76
N SER A 49 -32.04 -13.81 5.36
CA SER A 49 -30.94 -14.54 4.72
C SER A 49 -29.91 -15.15 5.68
N PHE A 50 -29.99 -14.88 7.00
CA PHE A 50 -28.87 -15.18 7.91
C PHE A 50 -29.23 -15.96 9.18
N ARG A 51 -30.44 -16.54 9.25
CA ARG A 51 -30.87 -17.42 10.35
C ARG A 51 -30.95 -18.88 9.90
N GLY A 52 -29.78 -19.53 9.89
CA GLY A 52 -29.68 -20.99 9.81
C GLY A 52 -28.43 -21.42 9.05
N LEU A 53 -27.38 -21.77 9.80
CA LEU A 53 -26.04 -22.20 9.34
C LEU A 53 -25.13 -21.04 8.90
N ARG A 54 -24.13 -20.76 9.73
CA ARG A 54 -22.96 -19.93 9.38
C ARG A 54 -21.75 -20.80 9.62
N MET A 55 -21.02 -21.09 8.55
CA MET A 55 -19.80 -21.87 8.59
C MET A 55 -18.87 -21.26 9.64
N THR A 56 -18.30 -22.12 10.48
CA THR A 56 -17.39 -21.72 11.56
C THR A 56 -15.98 -22.21 11.28
N ILE A 57 -14.99 -21.48 11.80
CA ILE A 57 -13.58 -21.91 11.74
C ILE A 57 -13.40 -23.27 12.42
N ASP A 58 -14.14 -23.54 13.50
CA ASP A 58 -14.10 -24.82 14.22
C ASP A 58 -14.48 -26.03 13.34
N GLN A 59 -15.44 -25.84 12.43
CA GLN A 59 -15.82 -26.86 11.46
C GLN A 59 -14.74 -27.08 10.40
N LEU A 60 -14.06 -26.01 9.97
CA LEU A 60 -12.94 -26.12 9.02
C LEU A 60 -11.72 -26.80 9.67
N GLU A 61 -11.39 -26.46 10.91
CA GLU A 61 -10.35 -27.14 11.69
C GLU A 61 -10.69 -28.61 11.90
N THR A 62 -11.97 -28.91 12.17
CA THR A 62 -12.45 -30.30 12.27
C THR A 62 -12.25 -31.06 10.96
N LEU A 63 -12.60 -30.46 9.81
CA LEU A 63 -12.38 -31.06 8.49
C LEU A 63 -10.90 -31.33 8.24
N GLU A 64 -10.02 -30.35 8.46
CA GLU A 64 -8.57 -30.49 8.30
C GLU A 64 -8.02 -31.62 9.16
N MET A 65 -8.42 -31.68 10.42
CA MET A 65 -7.92 -32.70 11.34
C MET A 65 -8.35 -34.12 10.99
N ILE A 66 -9.59 -34.31 10.51
CA ILE A 66 -10.08 -35.63 10.07
C ILE A 66 -9.27 -36.11 8.87
N VAL A 67 -8.97 -35.22 7.92
CA VAL A 67 -8.15 -35.53 6.74
C VAL A 67 -6.71 -35.87 7.15
N GLU A 68 -6.09 -35.08 8.02
CA GLU A 68 -4.70 -35.29 8.46
C GLU A 68 -4.51 -36.56 9.29
N LYS A 69 -5.46 -36.88 10.19
CA LYS A 69 -5.37 -38.07 11.06
C LYS A 69 -5.98 -39.31 10.43
N GLY A 70 -6.66 -39.17 9.29
CA GLY A 70 -7.26 -40.28 8.53
C GLY A 70 -8.43 -41.00 9.21
N SER A 71 -8.91 -40.51 10.36
CA SER A 71 -10.11 -41.04 11.03
C SER A 71 -10.75 -40.01 11.96
N PHE A 72 -12.08 -40.07 12.10
CA PHE A 72 -12.82 -39.23 13.05
C PHE A 72 -12.38 -39.45 14.51
N LYS A 73 -12.04 -40.70 14.87
CA LYS A 73 -11.59 -41.02 16.22
C LYS A 73 -10.25 -40.36 16.55
N ALA A 74 -9.25 -40.50 15.67
CA ALA A 74 -7.93 -39.90 15.88
C ALA A 74 -7.98 -38.37 15.84
N ALA A 75 -8.85 -37.77 15.01
CA ALA A 75 -9.07 -36.33 15.00
C ALA A 75 -9.73 -35.83 16.30
N ALA A 76 -10.70 -36.56 16.84
CA ALA A 76 -11.37 -36.23 18.10
C ALA A 76 -10.37 -36.23 19.27
N GLU A 77 -9.51 -37.26 19.35
CA GLU A 77 -8.43 -37.34 20.34
C GLU A 77 -7.46 -36.16 20.22
N HIS A 78 -7.09 -35.75 19.00
CA HIS A 78 -6.18 -34.63 18.77
C HIS A 78 -6.78 -33.27 19.11
N LEU A 79 -8.07 -33.07 18.85
CA LEU A 79 -8.80 -31.83 19.12
C LEU A 79 -9.35 -31.75 20.55
N TYR A 80 -9.10 -32.76 21.39
CA TYR A 80 -9.68 -32.90 22.73
C TYR A 80 -11.22 -32.79 22.73
N LYS A 81 -11.86 -33.42 21.74
CA LYS A 81 -13.31 -33.43 21.51
C LYS A 81 -13.82 -34.87 21.41
N THR A 82 -15.15 -35.05 21.37
CA THR A 82 -15.77 -36.37 21.20
C THR A 82 -16.02 -36.66 19.72
N GLN A 83 -15.91 -37.92 19.30
CA GLN A 83 -16.21 -38.30 17.91
C GLN A 83 -17.62 -37.83 17.44
N PRO A 84 -18.70 -37.96 18.24
CA PRO A 84 -20.01 -37.46 17.84
C PRO A 84 -20.05 -35.96 17.60
N SER A 85 -19.28 -35.14 18.35
CA SER A 85 -19.28 -33.69 18.14
C SER A 85 -18.61 -33.31 16.81
N LEU A 86 -17.54 -34.02 16.42
CA LEU A 86 -16.91 -33.84 15.12
C LEU A 86 -17.84 -34.26 13.97
N SER A 87 -18.54 -35.38 14.12
CA SER A 87 -19.54 -35.82 13.13
C SER A 87 -20.65 -34.80 12.95
N VAL A 88 -21.15 -34.19 14.03
CA VAL A 88 -22.16 -33.12 13.95
C VAL A 88 -21.58 -31.86 13.31
N ALA A 89 -20.34 -31.48 13.60
CA ALA A 89 -19.69 -30.32 13.00
C ALA A 89 -19.56 -30.46 11.48
N ILE A 90 -19.08 -31.62 11.00
CA ILE A 90 -19.00 -31.94 9.57
C ILE A 90 -20.39 -32.00 8.94
N LYS A 91 -21.36 -32.66 9.57
CA LYS A 91 -22.72 -32.74 9.03
C LYS A 91 -23.35 -31.37 8.84
N LYS A 92 -23.16 -30.45 9.79
CA LYS A 92 -23.64 -29.07 9.65
C LYS A 92 -22.95 -28.31 8.52
N LEU A 93 -21.65 -28.57 8.31
CA LEU A 93 -20.89 -27.97 7.22
C LEU A 93 -21.36 -28.51 5.86
N GLU A 94 -21.65 -29.81 5.78
CA GLU A 94 -22.27 -30.48 4.63
C GLU A 94 -23.66 -29.91 4.34
N GLU A 95 -24.52 -29.78 5.36
CA GLU A 95 -25.88 -29.26 5.25
C GLU A 95 -25.94 -27.78 4.82
N GLU A 96 -24.95 -26.96 5.16
CA GLU A 96 -24.92 -25.54 4.81
C GLU A 96 -24.72 -25.29 3.30
N PHE A 97 -23.95 -26.16 2.65
CA PHE A 97 -23.59 -26.01 1.24
C PHE A 97 -24.25 -27.07 0.34
N ASP A 98 -25.15 -27.88 0.89
CA ASP A 98 -25.75 -29.05 0.23
C ASP A 98 -24.69 -29.93 -0.44
N LEU A 99 -23.61 -30.20 0.30
CA LEU A 99 -22.40 -30.86 -0.18
C LEU A 99 -22.06 -32.06 0.68
N GLN A 100 -21.68 -33.18 0.06
CA GLN A 100 -21.09 -34.30 0.79
C GLN A 100 -19.56 -34.21 0.75
N LEU A 101 -18.91 -34.02 1.90
CA LEU A 101 -17.46 -33.86 2.01
C LEU A 101 -16.74 -35.21 2.06
N PHE A 102 -17.34 -36.21 2.73
CA PHE A 102 -16.75 -37.54 2.89
C PHE A 102 -17.60 -38.65 2.26
N ASN A 103 -16.96 -39.62 1.64
CA ASN A 103 -17.62 -40.85 1.21
C ASN A 103 -18.00 -41.71 2.43
N ARG A 104 -19.28 -42.11 2.50
CA ARG A 104 -19.87 -42.89 3.60
C ARG A 104 -19.80 -44.40 3.40
N GLU A 105 -19.39 -44.87 2.21
CA GLU A 105 -19.34 -46.29 1.85
C GLU A 105 -18.06 -46.99 2.32
N GLU A 106 -17.03 -46.22 2.67
CA GLU A 106 -15.74 -46.76 3.09
C GLU A 106 -15.56 -46.76 4.62
N TYR A 107 -14.89 -47.79 5.16
CA TYR A 107 -14.56 -47.89 6.58
C TYR A 107 -13.69 -46.72 7.08
N ARG A 108 -12.93 -46.09 6.19
CA ARG A 108 -12.12 -44.90 6.49
C ARG A 108 -12.71 -43.68 5.78
N PRO A 109 -12.75 -42.51 6.44
CA PRO A 109 -13.21 -41.30 5.80
C PRO A 109 -12.28 -40.90 4.66
N LYS A 110 -12.79 -40.96 3.43
CA LYS A 110 -12.14 -40.39 2.25
C LYS A 110 -12.96 -39.21 1.75
N LEU A 111 -12.27 -38.16 1.30
CA LEU A 111 -12.94 -37.03 0.67
C LEU A 111 -13.61 -37.46 -0.63
N THR A 112 -14.78 -36.89 -0.92
CA THR A 112 -15.37 -36.91 -2.27
C THR A 112 -14.57 -36.00 -3.21
N ALA A 113 -14.90 -35.99 -4.51
CA ALA A 113 -14.23 -35.09 -5.45
C ALA A 113 -14.48 -33.62 -5.08
N GLU A 114 -15.71 -33.30 -4.70
CA GLU A 114 -16.15 -31.99 -4.24
C GLU A 114 -15.55 -31.66 -2.86
N GLY A 115 -15.48 -32.65 -1.97
CA GLY A 115 -14.86 -32.52 -0.65
C GLY A 115 -13.36 -32.20 -0.73
N LEU A 116 -12.65 -32.74 -1.72
CA LEU A 116 -11.25 -32.41 -1.97
C LEU A 116 -11.08 -30.95 -2.42
N VAL A 117 -11.94 -30.47 -3.33
CA VAL A 117 -11.92 -29.07 -3.76
C VAL A 117 -12.22 -28.16 -2.59
N PHE A 118 -13.28 -28.45 -1.82
CA PHE A 118 -13.65 -27.66 -0.64
C PHE A 118 -12.53 -27.64 0.41
N TYR A 119 -11.91 -28.80 0.69
CA TYR A 119 -10.82 -28.91 1.65
C TYR A 119 -9.61 -28.03 1.28
N ASN A 120 -9.24 -27.96 0.01
CA ASN A 120 -8.13 -27.11 -0.44
C ASN A 120 -8.41 -25.62 -0.18
N TRP A 121 -9.64 -25.16 -0.39
CA TRP A 121 -10.06 -23.80 -0.04
C TRP A 121 -10.10 -23.59 1.47
N ALA A 122 -10.67 -24.54 2.23
CA ALA A 122 -10.70 -24.50 3.69
C ALA A 122 -9.30 -24.36 4.29
N LYS A 123 -8.30 -25.08 3.76
CA LYS A 123 -6.90 -25.00 4.19
C LYS A 123 -6.31 -23.61 3.97
N GLN A 124 -6.58 -22.97 2.83
CA GLN A 124 -6.14 -21.60 2.56
C GLN A 124 -6.80 -20.62 3.54
N THR A 125 -8.10 -20.74 3.78
CA THR A 125 -8.83 -19.93 4.75
C THR A 125 -8.28 -20.07 6.17
N LEU A 126 -7.97 -21.30 6.60
CA LEU A 126 -7.36 -21.55 7.91
C LEU A 126 -5.96 -20.94 8.02
N SER A 127 -5.17 -20.95 6.95
CA SER A 127 -3.87 -20.28 6.91
C SER A 127 -4.01 -18.78 7.13
N SER A 128 -4.88 -18.11 6.38
CA SER A 128 -5.14 -16.67 6.54
C SER A 128 -5.73 -16.33 7.92
N PHE A 129 -6.58 -17.21 8.47
CA PHE A 129 -7.11 -17.03 9.83
C PHE A 129 -6.02 -17.12 10.90
N ARG A 130 -5.08 -18.08 10.77
CA ARG A 130 -3.93 -18.22 11.66
C ARG A 130 -3.03 -16.99 11.59
N GLU A 131 -2.76 -16.50 10.38
CA GLU A 131 -1.99 -15.27 10.17
C GLU A 131 -2.66 -14.06 10.82
N LEU A 132 -3.97 -13.88 10.61
CA LEU A 132 -4.74 -12.82 11.25
C LEU A 132 -4.69 -12.91 12.79
N ARG A 133 -4.73 -14.12 13.35
CA ARG A 133 -4.59 -14.35 14.80
C ARG A 133 -3.20 -13.96 15.29
N THR A 134 -2.15 -14.31 14.56
CA THR A 134 -0.77 -13.91 14.85
C THR A 134 -0.64 -12.38 14.84
N VAL A 135 -1.13 -11.72 13.79
CA VAL A 135 -1.17 -10.25 13.70
C VAL A 135 -1.95 -9.64 14.86
N GLY A 136 -3.13 -10.18 15.18
CA GLY A 136 -3.94 -9.73 16.32
C GLY A 136 -3.23 -9.87 17.67
N GLN A 137 -2.45 -10.93 17.87
CA GLN A 137 -1.64 -11.15 19.08
C GLN A 137 -0.43 -10.21 19.13
N GLU A 138 0.22 -9.96 18.00
CA GLU A 138 1.34 -9.01 17.89
C GLU A 138 0.89 -7.58 18.19
N LEU A 139 -0.27 -7.18 17.64
CA LEU A 139 -0.91 -5.90 17.92
C LEU A 139 -1.38 -5.78 19.38
N GLY A 140 -1.96 -6.85 19.94
CA GLY A 140 -2.56 -6.84 21.28
C GLY A 140 -1.55 -6.93 22.42
N THR A 141 -0.64 -7.91 22.37
CA THR A 141 0.23 -8.26 23.52
C THR A 141 1.63 -7.67 23.40
N LYS A 142 2.16 -7.50 22.18
CA LYS A 142 3.53 -6.99 21.97
C LYS A 142 3.59 -5.56 21.41
N LYS A 143 2.48 -5.03 20.88
CA LYS A 143 2.43 -3.75 20.13
C LYS A 143 3.52 -3.65 19.06
N VAL A 144 3.95 -4.79 18.53
CA VAL A 144 4.97 -4.88 17.48
C VAL A 144 4.24 -4.87 16.16
N GLU A 145 4.69 -4.01 15.25
CA GLU A 145 4.23 -4.00 13.88
C GLU A 145 4.78 -5.23 13.12
N PRO A 146 3.92 -6.00 12.43
CA PRO A 146 4.38 -7.15 11.64
C PRO A 146 5.13 -6.72 10.37
N TYR A 147 4.75 -5.58 9.81
CA TYR A 147 5.27 -5.09 8.54
C TYR A 147 5.73 -3.63 8.67
N LEU A 148 6.84 -3.32 8.00
CA LEU A 148 7.36 -1.96 7.86
C LEU A 148 7.75 -1.70 6.41
N THR A 149 7.03 -0.81 5.73
CA THR A 149 7.33 -0.45 4.34
C THR A 149 7.97 0.93 4.25
N ILE A 150 9.14 1.00 3.61
CA ILE A 150 9.92 2.22 3.41
C ILE A 150 10.04 2.49 1.91
N VAL A 151 9.51 3.63 1.47
CA VAL A 151 9.63 4.09 0.09
C VAL A 151 10.83 5.02 -0.05
N LEU A 152 11.66 4.78 -1.06
CA LEU A 152 12.84 5.57 -1.38
C LEU A 152 12.73 6.13 -2.80
N ASP A 153 12.89 7.45 -2.92
CA ASP A 153 13.20 8.05 -4.20
C ASP A 153 14.60 7.59 -4.64
N PRO A 154 14.81 7.19 -5.92
CA PRO A 154 16.13 6.83 -6.46
C PRO A 154 17.23 7.88 -6.23
N LEU A 155 16.86 9.15 -6.01
CA LEU A 155 17.78 10.22 -5.67
C LEU A 155 18.29 10.16 -4.22
N ALA A 156 17.65 9.38 -3.36
CA ALA A 156 18.09 9.18 -1.98
C ALA A 156 19.36 8.34 -1.96
N ARG A 157 20.37 8.82 -1.24
CA ARG A 157 21.62 8.09 -1.03
C ARG A 157 21.37 6.86 -0.16
N PHE A 158 21.83 5.69 -0.61
CA PHE A 158 21.71 4.45 0.15
C PHE A 158 22.48 4.53 1.48
N GLU A 159 23.59 5.29 1.50
CA GLU A 159 24.38 5.55 2.70
C GLU A 159 23.54 6.25 3.79
N ALA A 160 22.52 7.01 3.39
CA ALA A 160 21.66 7.72 4.33
C ALA A 160 20.71 6.79 5.10
N ILE A 161 20.49 5.56 4.62
CA ILE A 161 19.73 4.52 5.33
C ILE A 161 20.64 3.46 5.97
N GLU A 162 21.96 3.65 5.95
CA GLU A 162 22.89 2.76 6.64
C GLU A 162 22.57 2.72 8.15
N GLY A 163 22.68 1.51 8.71
CA GLY A 163 22.43 1.25 10.11
C GLY A 163 20.94 1.17 10.51
N VAL A 164 20.00 1.43 9.59
CA VAL A 164 18.57 1.10 9.79
C VAL A 164 18.39 -0.41 10.04
N PHE A 165 19.26 -1.22 9.47
CA PHE A 165 19.35 -2.68 9.64
C PHE A 165 20.32 -3.13 10.73
N GLN A 166 20.78 -2.25 11.65
CA GLN A 166 21.61 -2.73 12.75
C GLN A 166 20.88 -3.87 13.47
N GLU A 167 21.61 -4.94 13.74
CA GLU A 167 21.10 -6.20 14.28
C GLU A 167 20.19 -5.96 15.49
N THR A 168 20.51 -4.95 16.31
CA THR A 168 19.72 -4.48 17.45
C THR A 168 18.26 -4.10 17.14
N ILE A 169 17.94 -3.62 15.93
CA ILE A 169 16.60 -3.14 15.53
C ILE A 169 15.72 -4.29 15.01
N LEU A 170 16.30 -5.26 14.30
CA LEU A 170 15.55 -6.34 13.65
C LEU A 170 15.66 -7.70 14.37
N SER A 171 16.73 -7.97 15.12
CA SER A 171 16.89 -9.25 15.83
C SER A 171 15.93 -9.42 17.02
N GLN A 172 15.34 -8.34 17.51
CA GLN A 172 14.49 -8.34 18.70
C GLN A 172 13.00 -8.52 18.39
N HIS A 173 12.59 -8.40 17.12
CA HIS A 173 11.19 -8.32 16.71
C HIS A 173 10.97 -9.01 15.35
N PRO A 174 9.87 -9.76 15.15
CA PRO A 174 9.58 -10.48 13.91
C PRO A 174 9.11 -9.57 12.74
N THR A 175 9.47 -8.28 12.75
CA THR A 175 8.98 -7.31 11.77
C THR A 175 9.64 -7.52 10.41
N GLU A 176 8.83 -7.74 9.38
CA GLU A 176 9.29 -7.80 8.00
C GLU A 176 9.41 -6.38 7.42
N VAL A 177 10.58 -6.07 6.85
CA VAL A 177 10.85 -4.74 6.29
C VAL A 177 10.89 -4.80 4.76
N THR A 178 10.04 -4.01 4.11
CA THR A 178 9.98 -3.89 2.65
C THR A 178 10.53 -2.53 2.21
N PHE A 179 11.41 -2.54 1.20
CA PHE A 179 11.86 -1.33 0.52
C PHE A 179 11.22 -1.25 -0.87
N ARG A 180 10.59 -0.12 -1.17
CA ARG A 180 10.03 0.18 -2.48
C ARG A 180 10.74 1.39 -3.06
N SER A 181 10.94 1.40 -4.37
CA SER A 181 11.44 2.58 -5.07
C SER A 181 10.32 3.25 -5.84
N GLU A 182 10.12 4.53 -5.58
CA GLU A 182 9.11 5.35 -6.27
C GLU A 182 9.67 6.72 -6.60
N ILE A 183 9.25 7.30 -7.71
CA ILE A 183 9.71 8.61 -8.18
C ILE A 183 8.62 9.67 -7.98
N MET A 184 9.01 10.94 -8.10
CA MET A 184 8.07 12.07 -8.09
C MET A 184 7.24 12.13 -6.80
N ASN A 185 5.91 12.01 -6.91
CA ASN A 185 5.00 12.07 -5.76
C ASN A 185 4.68 10.69 -5.18
N GLY A 186 5.18 9.60 -5.78
CA GLY A 186 4.82 8.23 -5.37
C GLY A 186 4.96 8.00 -3.87
N GLY A 187 6.11 8.38 -3.28
CA GLY A 187 6.31 8.24 -1.83
C GLY A 187 5.30 9.00 -0.95
N VAL A 188 4.76 10.14 -1.40
CA VAL A 188 3.69 10.84 -0.68
C VAL A 188 2.36 10.09 -0.85
N ASP A 189 2.05 9.64 -2.06
CA ASP A 189 0.83 8.90 -2.36
C ASP A 189 0.79 7.53 -1.63
N SER A 190 1.93 6.83 -1.50
CA SER A 190 2.04 5.59 -0.73
C SER A 190 1.81 5.81 0.76
N LEU A 191 2.25 6.96 1.30
CA LEU A 191 1.99 7.31 2.70
C LEU A 191 0.50 7.53 2.93
N ILE A 192 -0.16 8.34 2.09
CA ILE A 192 -1.58 8.69 2.24
C ILE A 192 -2.48 7.47 2.06
N SER A 193 -2.17 6.60 1.09
CA SER A 193 -2.89 5.34 0.86
C SER A 193 -2.65 4.28 1.93
N GLY A 194 -1.65 4.47 2.80
CA GLY A 194 -1.27 3.52 3.85
C GLY A 194 -0.41 2.36 3.36
N GLU A 195 0.01 2.35 2.09
CA GLU A 195 0.92 1.35 1.50
C GLU A 195 2.37 1.48 2.00
N ALA A 196 2.73 2.64 2.56
CA ALA A 196 4.04 2.91 3.15
C ALA A 196 3.92 3.42 4.60
N ASP A 197 4.95 3.17 5.40
CA ASP A 197 5.13 3.73 6.73
C ASP A 197 6.01 4.98 6.69
N PHE A 198 7.08 4.91 5.90
CA PHE A 198 8.05 5.99 5.70
C PHE A 198 8.30 6.25 4.22
N ALA A 199 8.59 7.50 3.88
CA ALA A 199 9.09 7.86 2.56
C ALA A 199 10.28 8.81 2.66
N ILE A 200 11.32 8.57 1.86
CA ILE A 200 12.45 9.48 1.66
C ILE A 200 12.40 9.96 0.21
N ALA A 201 11.89 11.17 -0.01
CA ALA A 201 11.64 11.68 -1.35
C ALA A 201 11.68 13.21 -1.40
N PRO A 202 11.73 13.82 -2.60
CA PRO A 202 11.56 15.25 -2.74
C PRO A 202 10.19 15.67 -2.20
N PHE A 203 10.16 16.60 -1.26
CA PHE A 203 8.91 17.05 -0.66
C PHE A 203 8.46 18.38 -1.27
N SER A 204 7.32 18.36 -1.96
CA SER A 204 6.65 19.56 -2.48
C SER A 204 5.22 19.71 -1.98
N ALA A 205 4.77 18.79 -1.11
CA ALA A 205 3.39 18.78 -0.62
C ALA A 205 3.20 19.69 0.60
N THR A 206 2.03 20.31 0.70
CA THR A 206 1.60 21.12 1.85
C THR A 206 0.54 20.40 2.68
N SER A 207 0.55 19.06 2.71
CA SER A 207 -0.43 18.31 3.47
C SER A 207 -0.10 18.35 4.97
N ASP A 208 -1.05 18.82 5.77
CA ASP A 208 -0.93 18.86 7.23
C ASP A 208 -0.88 17.44 7.84
N GLU A 209 -1.33 16.42 7.11
CA GLU A 209 -1.34 15.01 7.55
C GLU A 209 0.06 14.39 7.57
N ILE A 210 1.01 14.97 6.84
CA ILE A 210 2.37 14.45 6.70
C ILE A 210 3.30 15.18 7.67
N GLU A 211 3.99 14.40 8.51
CA GLU A 211 5.20 14.86 9.17
C GLU A 211 6.35 14.72 8.20
N SER A 212 7.00 15.83 7.85
CA SER A 212 8.22 15.83 7.05
C SER A 212 9.37 16.49 7.81
N VAL A 213 10.55 15.89 7.69
CA VAL A 213 11.80 16.40 8.26
C VAL A 213 12.82 16.48 7.12
N PRO A 214 13.49 17.63 6.92
CA PRO A 214 14.60 17.73 5.98
C PRO A 214 15.63 16.62 6.26
N PHE A 215 16.04 15.93 5.21
CA PHE A 215 16.86 14.73 5.31
C PHE A 215 18.17 14.89 4.55
N ASP A 216 18.11 15.32 3.29
CA ASP A 216 19.29 15.51 2.45
C ASP A 216 19.10 16.59 1.39
N ARG A 217 20.21 17.02 0.77
CA ARG A 217 20.20 17.97 -0.34
C ARG A 217 20.95 17.42 -1.54
N ILE A 218 20.24 17.30 -2.66
CA ILE A 218 20.80 16.76 -3.90
C ILE A 218 20.98 17.90 -4.91
N GLN A 219 22.23 18.15 -5.30
CA GLN A 219 22.53 19.12 -6.35
C GLN A 219 22.37 18.46 -7.73
N MET A 220 21.42 18.97 -8.51
CA MET A 220 21.12 18.53 -9.87
C MET A 220 21.87 19.41 -10.87
N VAL A 221 22.85 18.86 -11.58
CA VAL A 221 23.67 19.58 -12.56
C VAL A 221 23.29 19.22 -13.99
N PRO A 222 23.17 20.21 -14.90
CA PRO A 222 22.88 19.95 -16.30
C PRO A 222 24.14 19.44 -16.99
N VAL A 223 24.04 18.28 -17.65
CA VAL A 223 25.17 17.60 -18.28
C VAL A 223 24.82 17.06 -19.66
N ILE A 224 25.85 16.91 -20.48
CA ILE A 224 25.80 16.33 -21.82
C ILE A 224 27.06 15.47 -22.04
N ALA A 225 26.97 14.38 -22.79
CA ALA A 225 28.16 13.62 -23.17
C ALA A 225 29.13 14.47 -23.96
N LYS A 226 30.43 14.31 -23.68
CA LYS A 226 31.49 15.00 -24.41
C LYS A 226 31.47 14.67 -25.90
N SER A 227 31.17 13.42 -26.26
CA SER A 227 31.04 12.98 -27.66
C SER A 227 29.97 13.77 -28.41
N LEU A 228 28.85 14.08 -27.76
CA LEU A 228 27.77 14.87 -28.34
C LEU A 228 28.07 16.38 -28.31
N ALA A 229 28.65 16.87 -27.22
CA ALA A 229 29.01 18.28 -27.05
C ALA A 229 29.98 18.77 -28.15
N LYS A 230 30.93 17.93 -28.57
CA LYS A 230 31.89 18.25 -29.65
C LYS A 230 31.23 18.55 -31.01
N ASN A 231 30.02 18.05 -31.23
CA ASN A 231 29.27 18.26 -32.47
C ASN A 231 28.38 19.52 -32.42
N LEU A 232 28.40 20.26 -31.31
CA LEU A 232 27.63 21.48 -31.13
C LEU A 232 28.56 22.70 -31.17
N PRO A 233 28.14 23.80 -31.82
CA PRO A 233 28.96 25.02 -31.88
C PRO A 233 29.08 25.70 -30.51
N THR A 234 28.02 25.61 -29.68
CA THR A 234 27.97 26.12 -28.30
C THR A 234 27.02 25.28 -27.45
N LEU A 235 27.18 25.32 -26.13
CA LEU A 235 26.29 24.68 -25.16
C LEU A 235 25.23 25.65 -24.63
N THR A 236 24.65 26.46 -25.52
CA THR A 236 23.58 27.41 -25.15
C THR A 236 22.21 26.77 -25.21
N ALA A 237 21.22 27.32 -24.50
CA ALA A 237 19.83 26.87 -24.56
C ALA A 237 19.29 26.83 -25.99
N LYS A 238 19.67 27.81 -26.82
CA LYS A 238 19.28 27.88 -28.25
C LYS A 238 19.83 26.69 -29.04
N ALA A 239 21.11 26.33 -28.86
CA ALA A 239 21.72 25.19 -29.53
C ALA A 239 21.10 23.87 -29.05
N LEU A 240 20.88 23.76 -27.73
CA LEU A 240 20.34 22.56 -27.08
C LEU A 240 18.86 22.29 -27.38
N LYS A 241 18.08 23.24 -27.93
CA LYS A 241 16.72 22.96 -28.45
C LYS A 241 16.70 21.85 -29.51
N LYS A 242 17.81 21.69 -30.27
CA LYS A 242 17.94 20.67 -31.32
C LYS A 242 18.33 19.29 -30.78
N VAL A 243 18.79 19.22 -29.53
CA VAL A 243 19.24 18.00 -28.87
C VAL A 243 18.16 17.53 -27.90
N PRO A 244 17.79 16.23 -27.88
CA PRO A 244 16.80 15.73 -26.94
C PRO A 244 17.19 16.03 -25.48
N GLN A 245 16.28 16.63 -24.72
CA GLN A 245 16.35 16.65 -23.27
C GLN A 245 15.82 15.30 -22.75
N VAL A 246 16.64 14.57 -21.99
CA VAL A 246 16.24 13.32 -21.34
C VAL A 246 15.53 13.65 -20.02
N VAL A 247 14.27 13.21 -19.89
CA VAL A 247 13.36 13.57 -18.80
C VAL A 247 12.75 12.31 -18.19
N VAL A 248 12.76 12.21 -16.87
CA VAL A 248 12.09 11.11 -16.15
C VAL A 248 10.59 11.37 -16.13
N LEU A 249 9.80 10.36 -16.46
CA LEU A 249 8.33 10.42 -16.46
C LEU A 249 7.76 9.12 -15.89
N GLN A 250 6.86 9.23 -14.91
CA GLN A 250 6.08 8.09 -14.40
C GLN A 250 4.71 8.02 -15.08
N ASN A 251 4.25 6.80 -15.42
CA ASN A 251 2.90 6.49 -15.91
C ASN A 251 2.44 7.21 -17.19
N GLY A 252 3.37 7.78 -17.96
CA GLY A 252 3.03 8.40 -19.26
C GLY A 252 2.26 9.72 -19.16
N ASP A 253 1.93 10.20 -17.96
CA ASP A 253 1.19 11.44 -17.76
C ASP A 253 2.09 12.67 -18.01
N LYS A 254 1.99 13.21 -19.22
CA LYS A 254 2.74 14.41 -19.63
C LYS A 254 2.12 15.71 -19.09
N SER A 255 0.97 15.67 -18.42
CA SER A 255 0.27 16.87 -17.93
C SER A 255 1.10 17.61 -16.87
N ALA A 256 1.84 16.88 -16.03
CA ALA A 256 2.74 17.44 -15.03
C ALA A 256 3.93 18.20 -15.64
N LEU A 257 4.36 17.81 -16.85
CA LEU A 257 5.45 18.45 -17.59
C LEU A 257 5.04 19.74 -18.31
N LEU A 258 3.73 19.96 -18.49
CA LEU A 258 3.17 21.14 -19.13
C LEU A 258 2.91 22.28 -18.14
N LYS A 259 3.01 22.02 -16.83
CA LYS A 259 2.95 23.06 -15.80
C LYS A 259 4.22 23.91 -15.85
N LYS A 260 4.06 25.23 -15.67
CA LYS A 260 5.13 26.26 -15.71
C LYS A 260 6.25 26.04 -14.67
N ASP A 261 6.05 25.09 -13.75
CA ASP A 261 6.91 24.73 -12.64
C ASP A 261 7.52 23.31 -12.78
N SER A 262 7.59 22.79 -14.01
CA SER A 262 8.26 21.53 -14.33
C SER A 262 9.77 21.69 -14.16
N ARG A 263 10.24 21.59 -12.90
CA ARG A 263 11.63 21.71 -12.41
C ARG A 263 12.70 21.38 -13.46
N GLY A 264 13.04 22.36 -14.31
CA GLY A 264 14.10 22.28 -15.31
C GLY A 264 13.75 21.72 -16.70
N VAL A 265 12.48 21.52 -17.08
CA VAL A 265 12.11 21.09 -18.44
C VAL A 265 12.10 22.30 -19.38
N LEU A 266 12.85 22.23 -20.49
CA LEU A 266 12.84 23.29 -21.50
C LEU A 266 11.65 23.09 -22.43
N SER A 267 10.68 24.02 -22.40
CA SER A 267 9.40 23.91 -23.13
C SER A 267 9.59 23.57 -24.61
N ASP A 268 10.55 24.25 -25.26
CA ASP A 268 10.76 24.22 -26.72
C ASP A 268 11.87 23.25 -27.16
N SER A 269 12.22 22.27 -26.33
CA SER A 269 13.18 21.22 -26.69
C SER A 269 12.48 19.93 -27.13
N LYS A 270 13.13 19.18 -28.02
CA LYS A 270 12.81 17.75 -28.23
C LYS A 270 13.02 17.01 -26.90
N LYS A 271 12.13 16.08 -26.56
CA LYS A 271 12.17 15.35 -25.29
C LYS A 271 12.33 13.86 -25.55
N CYS A 272 13.16 13.22 -24.73
CA CYS A 272 13.28 11.77 -24.63
C CYS A 272 12.82 11.39 -23.23
N PHE A 273 11.78 10.55 -23.13
CA PHE A 273 11.22 10.16 -21.84
C PHE A 273 11.80 8.83 -21.39
N VAL A 274 12.16 8.74 -20.12
CA VAL A 274 12.69 7.55 -19.47
C VAL A 274 11.93 7.28 -18.18
N THR A 275 11.96 6.04 -17.72
CA THR A 275 11.22 5.55 -16.54
C THR A 275 11.89 5.91 -15.23
N ASP A 276 13.21 6.10 -15.22
CA ASP A 276 13.99 6.27 -14.00
C ASP A 276 15.31 7.04 -14.23
N HIS A 277 15.96 7.42 -13.14
CA HIS A 277 17.21 8.17 -13.14
C HIS A 277 18.43 7.37 -13.63
N SER A 278 18.45 6.05 -13.42
CA SER A 278 19.55 5.20 -13.88
C SER A 278 19.58 5.09 -15.40
N LEU A 279 18.42 4.90 -16.03
CA LEU A 279 18.29 4.91 -17.48
C LEU A 279 18.62 6.30 -18.05
N LYS A 280 18.16 7.38 -17.38
CA LYS A 280 18.51 8.74 -17.75
C LYS A 280 20.03 8.95 -17.81
N HIS A 281 20.75 8.53 -16.78
CA HIS A 281 22.22 8.64 -16.73
C HIS A 281 22.88 7.88 -17.87
N LYS A 282 22.50 6.61 -18.07
CA LYS A 282 23.00 5.77 -19.17
C LYS A 282 22.74 6.39 -20.54
N MET A 283 21.58 6.97 -20.78
CA MET A 283 21.27 7.62 -22.06
C MET A 283 22.11 8.89 -22.26
N ILE A 284 22.27 9.72 -21.23
CA ILE A 284 23.05 10.96 -21.35
C ILE A 284 24.53 10.65 -21.58
N ILE A 285 25.15 9.75 -20.81
CA ILE A 285 26.58 9.42 -20.95
C ILE A 285 26.91 8.78 -22.29
N ASN A 286 25.96 8.06 -22.91
CA ASN A 286 26.11 7.48 -24.24
C ASN A 286 25.71 8.46 -25.38
N GLY A 287 25.42 9.72 -25.08
CA GLY A 287 25.21 10.76 -26.09
C GLY A 287 23.85 10.76 -26.77
N PHE A 288 22.81 10.21 -26.13
CA PHE A 288 21.43 10.31 -26.65
C PHE A 288 20.78 11.68 -26.44
N GLY A 289 21.34 12.50 -25.55
CA GLY A 289 20.79 13.81 -25.23
C GLY A 289 21.50 14.48 -24.06
N TRP A 290 20.84 15.50 -23.52
CA TRP A 290 21.28 16.22 -22.33
C TRP A 290 20.22 16.17 -21.23
N GLY A 291 20.60 16.45 -19.99
CA GLY A 291 19.65 16.52 -18.90
C GLY A 291 20.33 16.82 -17.58
N ARG A 292 19.53 16.93 -16.51
CA ARG A 292 20.06 17.14 -15.16
C ARG A 292 20.21 15.83 -14.41
N LEU A 293 21.39 15.60 -13.84
CA LEU A 293 21.72 14.43 -13.04
C LEU A 293 22.27 14.86 -11.67
N PRO A 294 22.16 14.01 -10.64
CA PRO A 294 22.77 14.27 -9.33
C PRO A 294 24.29 14.40 -9.45
N LEU A 295 24.87 15.49 -8.93
CA LEU A 295 26.30 15.76 -9.04
C LEU A 295 27.16 14.61 -8.48
N ASN A 296 26.75 14.02 -7.36
CA ASN A 296 27.43 12.89 -6.74
C ASN A 296 27.48 11.63 -7.63
N GLU A 297 26.50 11.42 -8.51
CA GLU A 297 26.49 10.29 -9.45
C GLU A 297 27.40 10.52 -10.65
N VAL A 298 27.52 11.77 -11.11
CA VAL A 298 28.24 12.11 -12.35
C VAL A 298 29.64 12.71 -12.13
N ASP A 299 30.04 12.98 -10.88
CA ASP A 299 31.34 13.60 -10.56
C ASP A 299 32.52 12.81 -11.15
N LYS A 300 32.46 11.47 -11.10
CA LYS A 300 33.49 10.60 -11.70
C LYS A 300 33.51 10.71 -13.22
N ASP A 301 32.36 10.80 -13.86
CA ASP A 301 32.25 10.89 -15.31
C ASP A 301 32.71 12.26 -15.83
N ILE A 302 32.46 13.32 -15.06
CA ILE A 302 32.94 14.68 -15.34
C ILE A 302 34.47 14.72 -15.21
N LYS A 303 35.03 14.16 -14.12
CA LYS A 303 36.49 14.08 -13.92
C LYS A 303 37.20 13.26 -14.99
N LYS A 304 36.52 12.23 -15.51
CA LYS A 304 36.99 11.42 -16.65
C LYS A 304 36.68 12.03 -18.01
N ASP A 305 36.11 13.24 -18.04
CA ASP A 305 35.87 13.99 -19.27
C ASP A 305 34.90 13.26 -20.24
N LEU A 306 34.03 12.41 -19.68
CA LEU A 306 32.95 11.72 -20.40
C LEU A 306 31.69 12.60 -20.47
N LEU A 307 31.43 13.36 -19.41
CA LEU A 307 30.34 14.33 -19.31
C LEU A 307 30.89 15.75 -19.18
N VAL A 308 30.20 16.70 -19.78
CA VAL A 308 30.49 18.13 -19.68
C VAL A 308 29.29 18.81 -19.02
N ILE A 309 29.56 19.67 -18.03
CA ILE A 309 28.52 20.51 -17.41
C ILE A 309 28.12 21.60 -18.41
N ILE A 310 26.81 21.78 -18.59
CA ILE A 310 26.26 22.86 -19.41
C ILE A 310 26.24 24.14 -18.56
N ASP A 311 26.93 25.17 -19.03
CA ASP A 311 26.93 26.50 -18.41
C ASP A 311 26.09 27.46 -19.27
N ASP A 312 24.82 27.63 -18.90
CA ASP A 312 23.88 28.50 -19.60
C ASP A 312 22.87 29.14 -18.61
N GLU A 313 22.51 30.39 -18.86
CA GLU A 313 21.65 31.16 -17.95
C GLU A 313 20.23 30.62 -17.80
N GLN A 314 19.71 29.92 -18.81
CA GLN A 314 18.37 29.31 -18.79
C GLN A 314 18.42 27.85 -18.31
N ILE A 315 19.58 27.20 -18.46
CA ILE A 315 19.79 25.81 -18.07
C ILE A 315 20.68 25.77 -16.83
N LYS A 316 20.15 26.22 -15.70
CA LYS A 316 20.88 26.23 -14.43
C LYS A 316 20.77 24.91 -13.67
N ALA A 317 21.79 24.65 -12.84
CA ALA A 317 21.70 23.67 -11.78
C ALA A 317 20.65 24.09 -10.74
N PHE A 318 20.11 23.13 -10.00
CA PHE A 318 19.22 23.39 -8.87
C PHE A 318 19.44 22.37 -7.77
N THR A 319 18.96 22.67 -6.57
CA THR A 319 19.04 21.77 -5.42
C THR A 319 17.65 21.20 -5.13
N LEU A 320 17.58 19.90 -4.92
CA LEU A 320 16.41 19.21 -4.38
C LEU A 320 16.62 18.97 -2.89
N ASP A 321 15.66 19.41 -2.08
CA ASP A 321 15.56 19.02 -0.70
C ASP A 321 14.79 17.70 -0.61
N LEU A 322 15.47 16.65 -0.13
CA LEU A 322 14.84 15.40 0.24
C LEU A 322 14.40 15.47 1.70
N HIS A 323 13.22 14.93 1.96
CA HIS A 323 12.68 14.82 3.32
C HIS A 323 12.43 13.36 3.64
N VAL A 324 12.61 13.02 4.93
CA VAL A 324 12.04 11.81 5.51
C VAL A 324 10.64 12.15 6.02
N MET A 325 9.68 11.30 5.69
CA MET A 325 8.25 11.58 5.83
C MET A 325 7.51 10.40 6.44
N ARG A 326 6.43 10.71 7.17
CA ARG A 326 5.45 9.74 7.69
C ARG A 326 4.09 10.39 7.87
N LEU A 327 3.02 9.60 7.96
CA LEU A 327 1.74 10.10 8.43
C LEU A 327 1.80 10.47 9.92
N ARG A 328 1.28 11.65 10.29
CA ARG A 328 1.21 12.10 11.70
C ARG A 328 0.32 11.21 12.55
N THR A 329 -0.77 10.73 11.96
CA THR A 329 -1.82 9.97 12.63
C THR A 329 -1.48 8.49 12.79
N LYS A 330 -0.52 7.97 12.01
CA LYS A 330 -0.11 6.57 12.08
C LYS A 330 0.82 6.35 13.29
N PRO A 331 0.40 5.57 14.30
CA PRO A 331 1.26 5.25 15.43
C PRO A 331 2.43 4.37 14.96
N LEU A 332 3.60 4.59 15.53
CA LEU A 332 4.79 3.75 15.27
C LEU A 332 4.89 2.67 16.33
N GLY A 333 5.02 1.41 15.91
CA GLY A 333 5.47 0.34 16.77
C GLY A 333 6.97 0.48 17.10
N PRO A 334 7.52 -0.41 17.95
CA PRO A 334 8.90 -0.31 18.41
C PRO A 334 9.93 -0.30 17.28
N VAL A 335 9.74 -1.11 16.23
CA VAL A 335 10.72 -1.20 15.12
C VAL A 335 10.71 0.06 14.28
N ALA A 336 9.53 0.49 13.81
CA ALA A 336 9.35 1.72 13.06
C ALA A 336 9.85 2.94 13.85
N LYS A 337 9.67 2.97 15.17
CA LYS A 337 10.16 4.05 16.02
C LYS A 337 11.69 4.07 16.11
N ALA A 338 12.32 2.90 16.21
CA ALA A 338 13.78 2.78 16.17
C ALA A 338 14.34 3.21 14.80
N VAL A 339 13.73 2.72 13.71
CA VAL A 339 14.08 3.10 12.33
C VAL A 339 13.93 4.60 12.12
N TRP A 340 12.78 5.18 12.51
CA TRP A 340 12.55 6.63 12.40
C TRP A 340 13.63 7.44 13.11
N ASN A 341 13.98 7.07 14.35
CA ASN A 341 15.03 7.75 15.10
C ASN A 341 16.41 7.61 14.43
N GLN A 342 16.70 6.46 13.83
CA GLN A 342 17.94 6.25 13.10
C GLN A 342 18.00 7.09 11.83
N LEU A 343 16.92 7.14 11.05
CA LEU A 343 16.80 8.01 9.88
C LEU A 343 17.00 9.48 10.26
N LEU A 344 16.41 9.94 11.36
CA LEU A 344 16.61 11.31 11.84
C LEU A 344 18.05 11.61 12.26
N LYS A 345 18.81 10.62 12.75
CA LYS A 345 20.24 10.78 13.06
C LYS A 345 21.09 10.86 11.80
N ASN A 346 20.72 10.11 10.76
CA ASN A 346 21.43 10.08 9.48
C ASN A 346 21.16 11.32 8.61
N ALA A 347 20.13 12.11 8.92
CA ALA A 347 19.82 13.35 8.22
C ALA A 347 21.03 14.29 8.18
N THR A 348 21.48 14.64 6.97
CA THR A 348 22.63 15.54 6.75
C THR A 348 22.24 17.01 6.92
N VAL A 349 20.94 17.30 6.81
CA VAL A 349 20.37 18.64 7.01
C VAL A 349 19.80 18.73 8.43
N LYS A 350 20.45 19.49 9.31
CA LYS A 350 19.91 19.77 10.65
C LYS A 350 18.69 20.69 10.54
N LYS A 351 17.64 20.44 11.34
CA LYS A 351 16.48 21.34 11.48
C LYS A 351 16.96 22.77 11.67
N ALA A 352 16.62 23.67 10.73
CA ALA A 352 16.70 25.09 11.00
C ALA A 352 15.79 25.38 12.20
N LYS A 353 16.33 25.98 13.26
CA LYS A 353 15.52 26.48 14.38
C LYS A 353 14.46 27.39 13.77
N ARG A 354 13.18 27.03 13.89
CA ARG A 354 12.07 27.94 13.60
C ARG A 354 12.32 29.18 14.47
N SER A 355 12.67 30.31 13.86
CA SER A 355 12.60 31.60 14.55
C SER A 355 11.12 31.80 14.91
N LYS A 356 10.87 32.02 16.20
CA LYS A 356 9.54 32.34 16.73
C LYS A 356 8.98 33.60 16.08
#